data_AF-I2FU27-F1
#
_entry.id   AF-I2FU27-F1
#
_cell.length_a   1.000
_cell.length_b   1.000
_cell.length_c   1.000
_cell.angle_alpha   90.00
_cell.angle_beta   90.00
_cell.angle_gamma   90.00
#
_symmetry.space_group_name_H-M   'P 1'
#
loop_
_entity.id
_entity.type
_entity.pdbx_description
1 polymer ?
#
loop_
_entity_poly.entity_id
_entity_poly.type
_entity_poly.pdbx_seq_one_letter_code
_entity_poly.pdbx_strand_id
1 'polypeptide(L)'
;MSLPIRYTLPQRPATVAAIGIAAYYFGRQNRDLANLFGGRANLDKWAGIIFNIHAAEALAMLVYTLYRGADLVTAGQWTLTQFVVGFPAWFHFKRLNSV
;
A
#
# COMPACT_ATOMS: atom_id res chain seq x y z
N MET A 1 -24.03 -14.58 -11.76
CA MET A 1 -23.14 -14.63 -10.59
C MET A 1 -21.84 -13.94 -10.97
N SER A 2 -21.37 -12.95 -10.19
CA SER A 2 -20.03 -12.38 -10.40
C SER A 2 -18.97 -13.42 -10.05
N LEU A 3 -17.89 -13.47 -10.83
CA LEU A 3 -16.76 -14.35 -10.54
C LEU A 3 -16.19 -14.02 -9.14
N PRO A 4 -15.73 -15.03 -8.38
CA PRO A 4 -15.11 -14.80 -7.08
C PRO A 4 -13.89 -13.90 -7.24
N ILE A 5 -13.73 -12.95 -6.30
CA ILE A 5 -12.56 -12.08 -6.24
C ILE A 5 -11.33 -12.94 -5.99
N ARG A 6 -10.33 -12.81 -6.85
CA ARG A 6 -9.05 -13.50 -6.75
C ARG A 6 -8.02 -12.58 -6.11
N TYR A 7 -7.03 -13.19 -5.46
CA TYR A 7 -5.89 -12.49 -4.91
C TYR A 7 -4.60 -12.98 -5.55
N THR A 8 -3.72 -12.04 -5.93
CA THR A 8 -2.31 -12.28 -6.19
C THR A 8 -1.52 -11.04 -5.77
N LEU A 9 -0.36 -11.24 -5.15
CA LEU A 9 0.50 -10.12 -4.73
C LEU A 9 1.12 -9.44 -5.96
N PRO A 10 1.03 -8.10 -6.11
CA PRO A 10 1.80 -7.36 -7.11
C PRO A 10 3.28 -7.32 -6.70
N GLN A 11 4.03 -8.37 -7.02
CA GLN A 11 5.41 -8.58 -6.54
C GLN A 11 6.35 -7.39 -6.75
N ARG A 12 6.36 -6.80 -7.96
CA ARG A 12 7.27 -5.68 -8.27
C ARG A 12 6.93 -4.43 -7.45
N PRO A 13 5.68 -3.91 -7.46
CA PRO A 13 5.28 -2.83 -6.56
C PRO A 13 5.53 -3.11 -5.08
N ALA A 14 5.24 -4.33 -4.62
CA ALA A 14 5.47 -4.72 -3.22
C ALA A 14 6.96 -4.67 -2.84
N THR A 15 7.85 -5.06 -3.74
CA THR A 15 9.31 -4.99 -3.53
C THR A 15 9.77 -3.54 -3.39
N VAL A 16 9.28 -2.64 -4.26
CA VAL A 16 9.62 -1.21 -4.20
C VAL A 16 9.13 -0.58 -2.91
N ALA A 17 7.89 -0.89 -2.50
CA ALA A 17 7.33 -0.41 -1.23
C ALA A 17 8.16 -0.90 -0.03
N ALA A 18 8.53 -2.17 0.01
CA ALA A 18 9.36 -2.74 1.08
C ALA A 18 10.74 -2.06 1.17
N ILE A 19 11.39 -1.82 0.03
CA ILE A 19 12.69 -1.12 -0.03
C ILE A 19 12.51 0.33 0.47
N GLY A 20 11.47 1.04 0.04
CA GLY A 20 11.21 2.41 0.47
C GLY A 20 10.94 2.52 1.98
N ILE A 21 10.14 1.61 2.54
CA ILE A 21 9.87 1.53 3.98
C ILE A 21 11.16 1.24 4.76
N ALA A 22 11.98 0.29 4.29
CA ALA A 22 13.26 -0.02 4.92
C ALA A 22 14.23 1.16 4.86
N ALA A 23 14.34 1.82 3.70
CA ALA A 23 15.19 2.99 3.52
C ALA A 23 14.78 4.13 4.46
N TYR A 24 13.47 4.39 4.62
CA TYR A 24 12.99 5.34 5.62
C TYR A 24 13.33 4.88 7.05
N TYR A 25 12.99 3.64 7.42
CA TYR A 25 13.12 3.17 8.80
C TYR A 25 14.58 3.17 9.29
N PHE A 26 15.50 2.62 8.48
CA PHE A 26 16.92 2.55 8.81
C PHE A 26 17.66 3.84 8.51
N GLY A 27 17.23 4.58 7.48
CA GLY A 27 17.92 5.76 6.99
C GLY A 27 17.52 7.06 7.67
N ARG A 28 16.36 7.16 8.33
CA ARG A 28 15.88 8.43 8.94
C ARG A 28 16.81 9.03 10.01
N GLN A 29 17.71 8.23 10.58
CA GLN A 29 18.72 8.71 11.54
C GLN A 29 20.02 9.16 10.86
N ASN A 30 20.22 8.81 9.58
CA ASN A 30 21.36 9.27 8.81
C ASN A 30 21.15 10.74 8.42
N ARG A 31 22.10 11.61 8.80
CA ARG A 31 22.03 13.06 8.53
C ARG A 31 22.00 13.38 7.04
N ASP A 32 22.81 12.71 6.24
CA ASP A 32 22.93 13.00 4.80
C ASP A 32 21.64 12.63 4.08
N LEU A 33 21.05 11.48 4.40
CA LEU A 33 19.74 11.11 3.88
C LEU A 33 18.65 12.10 4.34
N ALA A 34 18.59 12.42 5.63
CA ALA A 34 17.60 13.36 6.15
C ALA A 34 17.69 14.74 5.49
N ASN A 35 18.90 15.22 5.20
CA ASN A 35 19.14 16.51 4.55
C ASN A 35 18.61 16.55 3.10
N LEU A 36 18.59 15.42 2.38
CA LEU A 36 17.96 15.35 1.04
C LEU A 36 16.47 15.70 1.08
N PHE A 37 15.82 15.51 2.23
CA PHE A 37 14.41 15.83 2.43
C PHE A 37 14.20 17.12 3.23
N GLY A 38 15.23 17.94 3.39
CA GLY A 38 15.15 19.18 4.17
C GLY A 38 15.15 18.95 5.69
N GLY A 39 15.75 17.85 6.14
CA GLY A 39 15.87 17.47 7.55
C GLY A 39 14.89 16.39 7.99
N ARG A 40 15.18 15.77 9.15
CA ARG A 40 14.41 14.64 9.68
C ARG A 40 12.93 14.97 9.92
N ALA A 41 12.61 16.18 10.39
CA ALA A 41 11.23 16.59 10.62
C ALA A 41 10.39 16.58 9.33
N ASN A 42 10.98 17.00 8.20
CA ASN A 42 10.31 16.96 6.91
C ASN A 42 10.16 15.53 6.38
N LEU A 43 11.19 14.69 6.55
CA LEU A 43 11.12 13.27 6.22
C LEU A 43 9.99 12.56 7.00
N ASP A 44 9.92 12.76 8.32
CA ASP A 44 8.90 12.17 9.19
C ASP A 44 7.49 12.70 8.81
N LYS A 45 7.37 13.99 8.44
CA LYS A 45 6.12 14.58 7.93
C LYS A 45 5.66 13.90 6.63
N TRP A 46 6.55 13.71 5.67
CA TRP A 46 6.23 13.04 4.41
C TRP A 46 5.79 11.59 4.64
N ALA A 47 6.51 10.85 5.49
CA ALA A 47 6.14 9.49 5.86
C ALA A 47 4.75 9.44 6.50
N GLY A 48 4.41 10.39 7.38
CA GLY A 48 3.08 10.49 7.99
C GLY A 48 1.96 10.77 6.97
N ILE A 49 2.21 11.66 6.00
CA ILE A 49 1.25 11.94 4.92
C ILE A 49 1.00 10.68 4.08
N ILE A 50 2.07 10.00 3.65
CA ILE A 50 1.99 8.77 2.86
C ILE A 50 1.22 7.70 3.63
N PHE A 51 1.55 7.50 4.91
CA PHE A 51 0.84 6.56 5.78
C PHE A 51 -0.67 6.83 5.84
N ASN A 52 -1.06 8.10 6.04
CA ASN A 52 -2.48 8.47 6.14
C ASN A 52 -3.23 8.23 4.82
N ILE A 53 -2.61 8.53 3.68
CA ILE A 53 -3.18 8.24 2.36
C ILE A 53 -3.36 6.73 2.20
N HIS A 54 -2.34 5.94 2.51
CA HIS A 54 -2.39 4.48 2.40
C HIS A 54 -3.44 3.86 3.33
N ALA A 55 -3.63 4.41 4.54
CA ALA A 55 -4.69 3.99 5.45
C ALA A 55 -6.08 4.22 4.85
N ALA A 56 -6.32 5.39 4.26
CA ALA A 56 -7.58 5.71 3.59
C ALA A 56 -7.83 4.81 2.37
N GLU A 57 -6.80 4.55 1.56
CA GLU A 57 -6.88 3.64 0.42
C GLU A 57 -7.16 2.21 0.85
N ALA A 58 -6.50 1.72 1.90
CA ALA A 58 -6.70 0.38 2.43
C ALA A 58 -8.13 0.17 2.95
N LEU A 59 -8.68 1.18 3.63
CA LEU A 59 -10.07 1.16 4.07
C LEU A 59 -11.03 1.12 2.87
N ALA A 60 -10.80 1.95 1.85
CA ALA A 60 -11.60 1.93 0.63
C ALA A 60 -11.54 0.57 -0.07
N MET A 61 -10.35 -0.06 -0.11
CA MET A 61 -10.17 -1.39 -0.68
C MET A 61 -10.89 -2.47 0.11
N LEU A 62 -10.88 -2.40 1.45
CA LEU A 62 -11.62 -3.31 2.32
C LEU A 62 -13.12 -3.24 2.01
N VAL A 63 -13.68 -2.02 2.04
CA VAL A 63 -15.10 -1.80 1.75
C VAL A 63 -15.45 -2.29 0.35
N TYR A 64 -14.63 -1.97 -0.65
CA TYR A 64 -14.87 -2.35 -2.04
C TYR A 64 -14.84 -3.87 -2.25
N THR A 65 -13.86 -4.57 -1.68
CA THR A 65 -13.73 -6.02 -1.83
C THR A 65 -14.87 -6.77 -1.13
N LEU A 66 -15.26 -6.34 0.07
CA LEU A 66 -16.43 -6.90 0.78
C LEU A 66 -17.74 -6.62 0.03
N TYR A 67 -17.94 -5.40 -0.47
CA TYR A 67 -19.10 -5.04 -1.28
C TYR A 67 -19.21 -5.92 -2.54
N ARG A 68 -18.07 -6.31 -3.13
CA ARG A 68 -17.98 -7.21 -4.29
C ARG A 68 -18.16 -8.71 -3.95
N GLY A 69 -18.35 -9.05 -2.67
CA GLY A 69 -18.57 -10.42 -2.22
C GLY A 69 -17.30 -11.24 -2.02
N ALA A 70 -16.15 -10.60 -1.81
CA ALA A 70 -14.95 -11.32 -1.38
C ALA A 70 -15.14 -11.92 0.03
N ASP A 71 -14.55 -13.09 0.27
CA ASP A 71 -14.42 -13.62 1.63
C ASP A 71 -13.44 -12.75 2.46
N LEU A 72 -13.49 -12.91 3.79
CA LEU A 72 -12.69 -12.10 4.72
C LEU A 72 -11.17 -12.27 4.52
N VAL A 73 -10.71 -13.46 4.12
CA VAL A 73 -9.28 -13.71 3.89
C VAL A 73 -8.82 -12.93 2.67
N THR A 74 -9.56 -13.05 1.55
CA THR A 74 -9.26 -12.33 0.31
C THR A 74 -9.35 -10.82 0.51
N ALA A 75 -10.38 -10.33 1.21
CA ALA A 75 -10.52 -8.91 1.52
C ALA A 75 -9.33 -8.41 2.36
N GLY A 76 -8.96 -9.15 3.42
CA GLY A 76 -7.80 -8.81 4.25
C GLY A 76 -6.49 -8.78 3.47
N GLN A 77 -6.25 -9.75 2.58
CA GLN A 77 -5.06 -9.78 1.72
C GLN A 77 -4.97 -8.54 0.83
N TRP A 78 -6.08 -8.13 0.20
CA TRP A 78 -6.12 -6.93 -0.62
C TRP A 78 -5.96 -5.65 0.18
N THR A 79 -6.58 -5.55 1.37
CA THR A 79 -6.45 -4.41 2.27
C THR A 79 -5.01 -4.22 2.74
N LEU A 80 -4.36 -5.29 3.21
CA LEU A 80 -2.96 -5.23 3.64
C LEU A 80 -2.03 -4.89 2.46
N THR A 81 -2.29 -5.46 1.29
CA THR A 81 -1.54 -5.14 0.08
C THR A 81 -1.72 -3.68 -0.31
N GLN A 82 -2.94 -3.15 -0.31
CA GLN A 82 -3.21 -1.74 -0.61
C GLN A 82 -2.54 -0.82 0.42
N PHE A 83 -2.55 -1.18 1.71
CA PHE A 83 -1.90 -0.41 2.75
C PHE A 83 -0.39 -0.30 2.55
N VAL A 84 0.27 -1.39 2.16
CA VAL A 84 1.73 -1.38 1.97
C VAL A 84 2.12 -0.78 0.62
N VAL A 85 1.42 -1.17 -0.45
CA VAL A 85 1.79 -0.88 -1.84
C VAL A 85 1.18 0.42 -2.35
N GLY A 86 0.04 0.83 -1.80
CA GLY A 86 -0.75 1.97 -2.27
C GLY A 86 -1.43 1.72 -3.60
N PHE A 87 -1.75 2.80 -4.31
CA PHE A 87 -2.50 2.82 -5.57
C PHE A 87 -2.09 1.78 -6.66
N PRO A 88 -0.80 1.41 -6.84
CA PRO A 88 -0.44 0.33 -7.76
C PRO A 88 -1.15 -1.02 -7.49
N ALA A 89 -1.50 -1.32 -6.23
CA ALA A 89 -2.27 -2.52 -5.89
C ALA A 89 -3.69 -2.48 -6.46
N TRP A 90 -4.33 -1.31 -6.53
CA TRP A 90 -5.65 -1.14 -7.12
C TRP A 90 -5.66 -1.48 -8.62
N PHE A 91 -4.65 -1.04 -9.37
CA PHE A 91 -4.54 -1.38 -10.79
C PHE A 91 -4.33 -2.88 -11.01
N HIS A 92 -3.50 -3.51 -10.16
CA HIS A 92 -3.29 -4.95 -10.21
C HIS A 92 -4.59 -5.72 -9.88
N PHE A 93 -5.32 -5.28 -8.85
CA PHE A 93 -6.63 -5.80 -8.51
C PHE A 93 -7.59 -5.72 -9.69
N LYS A 94 -7.74 -4.54 -10.31
CA LYS A 94 -8.67 -4.35 -11.44
C LYS A 94 -8.30 -5.22 -12.64
N ARG A 95 -7.01 -5.40 -12.91
CA ARG A 95 -6.53 -6.28 -13.98
C ARG A 95 -6.86 -7.74 -13.72
N LEU A 96 -6.73 -8.21 -12.48
CA LEU A 96 -6.98 -9.60 -12.10
C LEU A 96 -8.47 -9.94 -11.97
N ASN A 97 -9.23 -8.98 -11.46
CA ASN A 97 -10.64 -9.12 -11.09
C ASN A 97 -11.55 -8.28 -11.99
N SER A 98 -11.11 -8.08 -13.23
CA SER A 98 -11.82 -7.32 -14.25
C SER A 98 -13.30 -7.72 -14.26
N VAL A 99 -14.13 -6.75 -13.88
CA VAL A 99 -15.57 -6.69 -14.17
C VAL A 99 -15.72 -6.24 -15.60
#